data_AF-A0A511X9D9-F1
#
_entry.id   AF-A0A511X9D9-F1
#
_cell.length_a   1.000
_cell.length_b   1.000
_cell.length_c   1.000
_cell.angle_alpha   90.00
_cell.angle_beta   90.00
_cell.angle_gamma   90.00
#
_symmetry.space_group_name_H-M   'P 1'
#
loop_
_entity.id
_entity.type
_entity.pdbx_description
1 polymer ?
#
loop_
_entity_poly.entity_id
_entity_poly.type
_entity_poly.pdbx_seq_one_letter_code
_entity_poly.pdbx_strand_id
1 'polypeptide(L)'
;MSDNLDPKELKVLGDILALVLEDQPGQASSALDALRARARRNKMTGGALKNLFTAIAPNPPTRAAPRARASTRAGATSAETQQARAQVRDLTESLTKLDMELRTCRADNSALRAELFLTQQARAETQTQLSSMQSAGQLRLTLLIVTFIIGAVAGVAGGELFHALRPAPTHTPNAVYLR
;
A
#
# COMPACT_ATOMS: atom_id res chain seq x y z
N MET A 1 -22.43 -7.95 47.07
CA MET A 1 -23.47 -6.97 46.75
C MET A 1 -23.61 -7.00 45.25
N SER A 2 -24.83 -7.18 44.78
CA SER A 2 -25.21 -7.55 43.42
C SER A 2 -24.60 -6.61 42.37
N ASP A 3 -23.58 -7.08 41.66
CA ASP A 3 -23.01 -6.43 40.46
C ASP A 3 -24.00 -6.56 39.30
N ASN A 4 -25.21 -6.03 39.48
CA ASN A 4 -26.07 -5.69 38.36
C ASN A 4 -25.40 -4.51 37.68
N LEU A 5 -24.50 -4.82 36.75
CA LEU A 5 -23.87 -3.87 35.83
C LEU A 5 -24.96 -2.94 35.29
N ASP A 6 -24.81 -1.64 35.47
CA ASP A 6 -25.81 -0.68 34.98
C ASP A 6 -25.85 -0.81 33.45
N PRO A 7 -27.01 -1.14 32.84
CA PRO A 7 -27.14 -1.28 31.39
C PRO A 7 -26.72 -0.01 30.65
N LYS A 8 -26.77 1.16 31.31
CA LYS A 8 -26.26 2.42 30.74
C LYS A 8 -24.74 2.42 30.59
N GLU A 9 -24.02 1.88 31.57
CA GLU A 9 -22.55 1.81 31.56
C GLU A 9 -22.04 0.77 30.56
N LEU A 10 -22.74 -0.36 30.44
CA LEU A 10 -22.47 -1.37 29.40
C LEU A 10 -22.69 -0.83 27.99
N LYS A 11 -23.76 -0.05 27.78
CA LYS A 11 -24.02 0.61 26.51
C LYS A 11 -22.92 1.61 26.16
N VAL A 12 -22.49 2.42 27.13
CA VAL A 12 -21.38 3.37 26.93
C VAL A 12 -20.07 2.64 26.61
N LEU A 13 -19.81 1.49 27.23
CA LEU A 13 -18.63 0.67 26.93
C LEU A 13 -18.67 0.10 25.51
N GLY A 14 -19.82 -0.46 25.10
CA GLY A 14 -20.04 -0.98 23.75
C GLY A 14 -19.88 0.10 22.68
N ASP A 15 -20.47 1.28 22.89
CA ASP A 15 -20.36 2.43 21.98
C ASP A 15 -18.93 2.99 21.89
N ILE A 16 -18.12 2.83 22.94
CA ILE A 16 -16.70 3.22 22.95
C ILE A 16 -15.84 2.18 22.20
N LEU A 17 -16.10 0.88 22.39
CA LEU A 17 -15.40 -0.19 21.68
C LEU A 17 -15.71 -0.21 20.18
N ALA A 18 -16.97 0.01 19.81
CA ALA A 18 -17.37 0.10 18.41
C ALA A 18 -16.62 1.22 17.68
N LEU A 19 -16.52 2.40 18.30
CA LEU A 19 -15.78 3.53 17.75
C LEU A 19 -14.29 3.22 17.55
N VAL A 20 -13.68 2.45 18.47
CA VAL A 20 -12.27 2.06 18.38
C VAL A 20 -12.02 0.96 17.35
N LEU A 21 -13.00 0.07 17.12
CA LEU A 21 -12.91 -0.99 16.12
C LEU A 21 -13.21 -0.53 14.69
N GLU A 22 -14.03 0.51 14.53
CA GLU A 22 -14.38 1.07 13.21
C GLU A 22 -13.29 1.99 12.63
N ASP A 23 -12.37 2.50 13.45
CA ASP A 23 -11.28 3.38 12.99
C ASP A 23 -10.10 2.61 12.35
N GLN A 24 -9.64 3.08 11.19
CA GLN A 24 -8.56 2.46 10.41
C GLN A 24 -7.16 2.60 11.05
N PRO A 25 -6.26 1.61 10.87
CA PRO A 25 -4.93 1.61 11.46
C PRO A 25 -4.10 2.81 10.97
N GLY A 26 -3.87 3.78 11.88
CA GLY A 26 -3.22 5.06 11.58
C GLY A 26 -3.85 6.28 12.28
N GLN A 27 -5.07 6.16 12.80
CA GLN A 27 -5.80 7.24 13.49
C GLN A 27 -5.99 7.04 15.00
N ALA A 28 -5.11 6.24 15.63
CA ALA A 28 -5.23 5.89 17.05
C ALA A 28 -5.29 7.10 18.00
N SER A 29 -4.67 8.23 17.63
CA SER A 29 -4.75 9.48 18.41
C SER A 29 -6.15 10.09 18.39
N SER A 30 -6.82 10.12 17.24
CA SER A 30 -8.18 10.62 17.08
C SER A 30 -9.19 9.76 17.87
N ALA A 31 -9.04 8.44 17.78
CA ALA A 31 -9.85 7.49 18.54
C ALA A 31 -9.70 7.68 20.07
N LEU A 32 -8.48 7.91 20.55
CA LEU A 32 -8.20 8.15 21.97
C LEU A 32 -8.77 9.49 22.46
N ASP A 33 -8.72 10.54 21.66
CA ASP A 33 -9.30 11.83 22.01
C ASP A 33 -10.83 11.79 22.03
N ALA A 34 -11.45 11.08 21.08
CA ALA A 34 -12.89 10.82 21.08
C ALA A 34 -13.32 9.98 22.30
N LEU A 35 -12.53 8.97 22.66
CA LEU A 35 -12.74 8.14 23.86
C LEU A 35 -12.64 8.97 25.14
N ARG A 36 -11.65 9.88 25.22
CA ARG A 36 -11.48 10.80 26.34
C ARG A 36 -12.64 11.80 26.45
N ALA A 37 -13.09 12.36 25.33
CA ALA A 37 -14.22 13.28 25.29
C ALA A 37 -15.53 12.59 25.75
N ARG A 38 -15.77 11.36 25.30
CA ARG A 38 -16.97 10.59 25.64
C ARG A 38 -16.95 10.07 27.09
N ALA A 39 -15.79 9.68 27.61
CA ALA A 39 -15.63 9.34 29.03
C ALA A 39 -15.89 10.56 29.94
N ARG A 40 -15.39 11.75 29.56
CA ARG A 40 -15.67 13.00 30.27
C ARG A 40 -17.16 13.34 30.28
N ARG A 41 -17.85 13.20 29.15
CA ARG A 41 -19.30 13.46 29.02
C ARG A 41 -20.14 12.58 29.95
N ASN A 42 -19.71 11.34 30.16
CA ASN A 42 -20.39 10.37 31.02
C ASN A 42 -19.84 10.31 32.46
N LYS A 43 -18.95 11.25 32.85
CA LYS A 43 -18.27 11.28 34.16
C LYS A 43 -17.57 9.97 34.53
N MET A 44 -17.17 9.18 33.52
CA MET A 44 -16.48 7.92 33.72
C MET A 44 -14.98 8.17 33.84
N THR A 45 -14.38 7.61 34.89
CA THR A 45 -12.93 7.66 35.09
C THR A 45 -12.28 6.43 34.44
N GLY A 46 -10.98 6.51 34.13
CA GLY A 46 -10.24 5.36 33.60
C GLY A 46 -10.27 4.14 34.55
N GLY A 47 -10.35 4.37 35.86
CA GLY A 47 -10.53 3.31 36.85
C GLY A 47 -11.91 2.66 36.79
N ALA A 48 -12.97 3.43 36.56
CA ALA A 48 -14.33 2.91 36.39
C ALA A 48 -14.46 2.06 35.12
N LEU A 49 -13.92 2.55 33.99
CA LEU A 49 -13.84 1.79 32.73
C LEU A 49 -13.10 0.45 32.91
N LYS A 50 -11.94 0.48 33.58
CA LYS A 50 -11.17 -0.73 33.88
C LYS A 50 -11.97 -1.73 34.73
N ASN A 51 -12.69 -1.24 35.75
CA ASN A 51 -13.51 -2.09 36.60
C ASN A 51 -14.66 -2.74 35.83
N LEU A 52 -15.28 -2.02 34.89
CA LEU A 52 -16.33 -2.55 34.01
C LEU A 52 -15.79 -3.64 33.08
N PHE A 53 -14.63 -3.41 32.44
CA PHE A 53 -13.95 -4.44 31.64
C PHE A 53 -13.60 -5.67 32.47
N THR A 54 -13.17 -5.47 33.72
CA THR A 54 -12.81 -6.57 34.64
C THR A 54 -14.06 -7.35 35.06
N ALA A 55 -15.20 -6.69 35.25
CA ALA A 55 -16.46 -7.31 35.66
C ALA A 55 -17.17 -8.09 34.53
N ILE A 56 -16.93 -7.71 33.27
CA ILE A 56 -17.52 -8.37 32.08
C ILE A 56 -16.66 -9.57 31.63
N ALA A 57 -15.38 -9.62 32.03
CA ALA A 57 -14.48 -10.70 31.64
C ALA A 57 -14.92 -12.05 32.25
N PRO A 58 -14.97 -13.15 31.46
CA PRO A 58 -15.42 -14.47 31.92
C PRO A 58 -14.53 -15.10 33.01
N ASN A 59 -13.36 -14.52 33.29
CA ASN A 59 -12.49 -14.83 34.43
C ASN A 59 -11.91 -13.53 35.01
N PRO A 60 -12.60 -12.86 35.95
CA PRO A 60 -12.06 -11.66 36.57
C PRO A 60 -10.80 -12.03 37.38
N PRO A 61 -9.65 -11.34 37.22
CA PRO A 61 -8.50 -11.54 38.10
C PRO A 61 -8.93 -11.29 39.54
N THR A 62 -8.72 -12.28 40.41
CA THR A 62 -9.11 -12.25 41.81
C THR A 62 -8.52 -11.00 42.47
N ARG A 63 -9.37 -10.05 42.86
CA ARG A 63 -8.96 -8.81 43.50
C ARG A 63 -8.14 -9.16 44.76
N ALA A 64 -6.85 -8.85 44.74
CA ALA A 64 -5.98 -9.08 45.89
C ALA A 64 -6.56 -8.35 47.11
N ALA A 65 -6.91 -9.12 48.15
CA ALA A 65 -7.47 -8.59 49.39
C ALA A 65 -6.52 -7.56 50.02
N PRO A 66 -7.04 -6.51 50.70
CA PRO A 66 -6.20 -5.55 51.38
C PRO A 66 -5.40 -6.27 52.48
N ARG A 67 -4.11 -6.46 52.22
CA ARG A 67 -3.20 -7.25 53.05
C ARG A 67 -3.01 -6.54 54.39
N ALA A 68 -3.56 -7.13 55.46
CA ALA A 68 -3.28 -6.72 56.83
C ALA A 68 -1.76 -6.80 57.09
N ARG A 69 -1.19 -5.68 57.53
CA ARG A 69 0.22 -5.60 57.94
C ARG A 69 0.41 -6.37 59.24
N ALA A 70 1.07 -7.52 59.20
CA ALA A 70 1.84 -8.02 60.34
C ALA A 70 2.88 -9.09 59.91
N SER A 71 4.15 -8.80 60.24
CA SER A 71 5.20 -9.75 60.63
C SER A 71 5.56 -10.93 59.70
N THR A 72 6.36 -10.68 58.65
CA THR A 72 7.27 -11.68 57.99
C THR A 72 8.18 -11.01 56.93
N ARG A 73 8.80 -9.86 57.26
CA ARG A 73 9.37 -8.93 56.27
C ARG A 73 10.84 -9.14 55.86
N ALA A 74 11.54 -10.15 56.38
CA ALA A 74 12.95 -10.37 56.06
C ALA A 74 13.19 -11.37 54.90
N GLY A 75 12.32 -12.37 54.72
CA GLY A 75 12.46 -13.36 53.64
C GLY A 75 11.71 -13.01 52.35
N ALA A 76 10.54 -12.35 52.47
CA ALA A 76 9.69 -12.01 51.33
C ALA A 76 10.28 -10.92 50.41
N THR A 77 11.04 -9.97 50.97
CA THR A 77 11.71 -8.90 50.20
C THR A 77 12.86 -9.44 49.35
N SER A 78 13.56 -10.48 49.79
CA SER A 78 14.63 -11.13 49.01
C SER A 78 14.07 -11.89 47.80
N ALA A 79 12.95 -12.60 47.97
CA ALA A 79 12.30 -13.31 46.86
C ALA A 79 11.69 -12.35 45.83
N GLU A 80 11.04 -11.27 46.31
CA GLU A 80 10.44 -10.24 45.45
C GLU A 80 11.52 -9.43 44.70
N THR A 81 12.66 -9.13 45.35
CA THR A 81 13.81 -8.50 44.68
C THR A 81 14.51 -9.44 43.69
N GLN A 82 14.56 -10.75 43.96
CA GLN A 82 15.05 -11.74 42.99
C GLN A 82 14.13 -11.85 41.77
N GLN A 83 12.81 -11.85 41.97
CA GLN A 83 11.84 -11.82 40.87
C GLN A 83 11.92 -10.54 40.04
N ALA A 84 12.06 -9.38 40.69
CA ALA A 84 12.26 -8.11 39.99
C ALA A 84 13.55 -8.13 39.14
N ARG A 85 14.65 -8.70 39.66
CA ARG A 85 15.89 -8.86 38.89
C ARG A 85 15.74 -9.84 37.73
N ALA A 86 14.97 -10.91 37.89
CA ALA A 86 14.67 -11.85 36.80
C ALA A 86 13.84 -11.18 35.69
N GLN A 87 12.83 -10.39 36.06
CA GLN A 87 12.04 -9.62 35.09
C GLN A 87 12.88 -8.57 34.36
N VAL A 88 13.78 -7.86 35.06
CA VAL A 88 14.68 -6.92 34.40
C VAL A 88 15.58 -7.63 33.40
N ARG A 89 16.09 -8.83 33.72
CA ARG A 89 16.89 -9.63 32.78
C ARG A 89 16.10 -10.03 31.55
N ASP A 90 14.87 -10.51 31.72
CA ASP A 90 13.99 -10.91 30.62
C ASP A 90 13.61 -9.71 29.72
N LEU A 91 13.34 -8.55 30.33
CA LEU A 91 13.12 -7.29 29.61
C LEU A 91 14.37 -6.82 28.85
N THR A 92 15.56 -6.98 29.43
CA THR A 92 16.80 -6.65 28.71
C THR A 92 17.08 -7.63 27.56
N GLU A 93 16.82 -8.92 27.75
CA GLU A 93 17.00 -9.93 26.70
C GLU A 93 16.04 -9.67 25.53
N SER A 94 14.76 -9.43 25.83
CA SER A 94 13.78 -9.06 24.81
C SER A 94 14.14 -7.75 24.09
N LEU A 95 14.66 -6.73 24.79
CA LEU A 95 15.19 -5.51 24.14
C LEU A 95 16.36 -5.81 23.20
N THR A 96 17.31 -6.65 23.62
CA THR A 96 18.44 -7.01 22.74
C THR A 96 17.99 -7.80 21.52
N LYS A 97 17.00 -8.69 21.69
CA LYS A 97 16.40 -9.44 20.59
C LYS A 97 15.67 -8.52 19.62
N LEU A 98 14.85 -7.59 20.13
CA LEU A 98 14.15 -6.60 19.33
C LEU A 98 15.13 -5.68 18.59
N ASP A 99 16.23 -5.26 19.21
CA ASP A 99 17.24 -4.45 18.53
C ASP A 99 17.91 -5.23 17.39
N MET A 100 18.21 -6.51 17.59
CA MET A 100 18.72 -7.39 16.52
C MET A 100 17.71 -7.54 15.39
N GLU A 101 16.44 -7.83 15.70
CA GLU A 101 15.38 -7.94 14.69
C GLU A 101 15.19 -6.64 13.90
N LEU A 102 15.23 -5.49 14.57
CA LEU A 102 15.09 -4.19 13.94
C LEU A 102 16.27 -3.90 13.00
N ARG A 103 17.49 -4.28 13.38
CA ARG A 103 18.67 -4.19 12.49
C ARG A 103 18.53 -5.10 11.27
N THR A 104 18.07 -6.34 11.45
CA THR A 104 17.82 -7.27 10.35
C THR A 104 16.76 -6.72 9.40
N CYS A 105 15.61 -6.27 9.90
CA CYS A 105 14.56 -5.68 9.06
C CYS A 105 15.05 -4.44 8.30
N ARG A 106 15.91 -3.61 8.91
CA ARG A 106 16.52 -2.46 8.21
C ARG A 106 17.46 -2.91 7.11
N ALA A 107 18.28 -3.93 7.36
CA ALA A 107 19.18 -4.50 6.35
C ALA A 107 18.37 -5.07 5.17
N ASP A 108 17.33 -5.85 5.44
CA ASP A 108 16.44 -6.40 4.42
C ASP A 108 15.74 -5.31 3.61
N ASN A 109 15.26 -4.25 4.28
CA ASN A 109 14.65 -3.12 3.59
C ASN A 109 15.64 -2.41 2.67
N SER A 110 16.90 -2.25 3.11
CA SER A 110 17.95 -1.66 2.28
C SER A 110 18.30 -2.54 1.08
N ALA A 111 18.32 -3.86 1.25
CA ALA A 111 18.55 -4.82 0.18
C ALA A 111 17.41 -4.79 -0.86
N LEU A 112 16.15 -4.84 -0.41
CA LEU A 112 14.98 -4.75 -1.30
C LEU A 112 14.96 -3.42 -2.07
N ARG A 113 15.34 -2.31 -1.43
CA ARG A 113 15.47 -1.02 -2.13
C ARG A 113 16.56 -1.05 -3.21
N ALA A 114 17.69 -1.71 -2.95
CA ALA A 114 18.75 -1.87 -3.93
C ALA A 114 18.29 -2.72 -5.12
N GLU A 115 17.57 -3.83 -4.87
CA GLU A 115 16.98 -4.66 -5.93
C GLU A 115 15.95 -3.89 -6.77
N LEU A 116 15.07 -3.12 -6.13
CA LEU A 116 14.13 -2.26 -6.83
C LEU A 116 14.83 -1.21 -7.70
N PHE A 117 15.93 -0.63 -7.20
CA PHE A 117 16.71 0.32 -7.97
C PHE A 117 17.35 -0.34 -9.20
N LEU A 118 17.96 -1.51 -9.04
CA LEU A 118 18.56 -2.27 -10.14
C LEU A 118 17.52 -2.69 -11.18
N THR A 119 16.34 -3.13 -10.76
CA THR A 119 15.25 -3.50 -11.69
C THR A 119 14.67 -2.29 -12.42
N GLN A 120 14.53 -1.14 -11.74
CA GLN A 120 14.13 0.11 -12.39
C GLN A 120 15.16 0.58 -13.42
N GLN A 121 16.45 0.47 -13.08
CA GLN A 121 17.53 0.80 -14.01
C GLN A 121 17.52 -0.13 -15.23
N ALA A 122 17.44 -1.44 -15.03
CA ALA A 122 17.35 -2.41 -16.12
C ALA A 122 16.11 -2.17 -17.02
N ARG A 123 14.99 -1.74 -16.43
CA ARG A 123 13.80 -1.35 -17.19
C ARG A 123 14.02 -0.09 -18.01
N ALA A 124 14.71 0.92 -17.46
CA ALA A 124 15.05 2.13 -18.21
C ALA A 124 16.01 1.81 -19.38
N GLU A 125 17.01 0.97 -19.14
CA GLU A 125 17.95 0.52 -20.17
C GLU A 125 17.24 -0.24 -21.30
N THR A 126 16.34 -1.16 -20.98
CA THR A 126 15.55 -1.87 -22.00
C THR A 126 14.58 -0.95 -22.73
N GLN A 127 13.92 -0.01 -22.04
CA GLN A 127 13.02 0.94 -22.66
C GLN A 127 13.75 1.88 -23.63
N THR A 128 14.94 2.35 -23.25
CA THR A 128 15.78 3.17 -24.15
C THR A 128 16.23 2.38 -25.37
N GLN A 129 16.64 1.12 -25.22
CA GLN A 129 16.96 0.23 -26.36
C GLN A 129 15.76 0.00 -27.28
N LEU A 130 14.56 -0.22 -26.73
CA LEU A 130 13.35 -0.38 -27.54
C LEU A 130 12.99 0.92 -28.28
N SER A 131 13.09 2.06 -27.61
CA SER A 131 12.80 3.36 -28.23
C SER A 131 13.77 3.69 -29.38
N SER A 132 15.06 3.35 -29.23
CA SER A 132 16.05 3.55 -30.29
C SER A 132 15.78 2.62 -31.48
N MET A 133 15.45 1.34 -31.23
CA MET A 133 15.06 0.39 -32.28
C MET A 133 13.78 0.82 -33.01
N GLN A 134 12.76 1.26 -32.28
CA GLN A 134 11.48 1.69 -32.85
C GLN A 134 11.65 2.94 -33.73
N SER A 135 12.45 3.91 -33.28
CA SER A 135 12.72 5.13 -34.05
C SER A 135 13.40 4.82 -35.39
N ALA A 136 14.37 3.90 -35.42
CA ALA A 136 15.07 3.51 -36.63
C ALA A 136 14.15 2.77 -37.63
N GLY A 137 13.25 1.90 -37.14
CA GLY A 137 12.27 1.21 -37.98
C GLY A 137 11.22 2.15 -38.57
N GLN A 138 10.72 3.09 -37.77
CA GLN A 138 9.68 4.03 -38.18
C GLN A 138 10.20 5.05 -39.22
N LEU A 139 11.44 5.51 -39.09
CA LEU A 139 12.08 6.37 -40.10
C LEU A 139 12.30 5.65 -41.44
N ARG A 140 12.68 4.37 -41.41
CA ARG A 140 12.83 3.58 -42.65
C ARG A 140 11.50 3.37 -43.36
N LEU A 141 10.43 3.03 -42.62
CA LEU A 141 9.09 2.85 -43.18
C LEU A 141 8.55 4.16 -43.77
N THR A 142 8.67 5.27 -43.04
CA THR A 142 8.20 6.58 -43.52
C THR A 142 8.96 7.03 -44.77
N LEU A 143 10.28 6.84 -44.81
CA LEU A 143 11.07 7.13 -46.00
C LEU A 143 10.61 6.28 -47.20
N LEU A 144 10.37 4.98 -47.01
CA LEU A 144 9.90 4.08 -48.07
C LEU A 144 8.52 4.50 -48.59
N ILE A 145 7.59 4.89 -47.70
CA ILE A 145 6.28 5.40 -48.10
C ILE A 145 6.42 6.70 -48.90
N VAL A 146 7.27 7.63 -48.44
CA VAL A 146 7.49 8.91 -49.13
C VAL A 146 8.10 8.69 -50.52
N THR A 147 9.12 7.84 -50.64
CA THR A 147 9.73 7.53 -51.95
C THR A 147 8.75 6.83 -52.88
N PHE A 148 7.89 5.94 -52.36
CA PHE A 148 6.82 5.31 -53.14
C PHE A 148 5.80 6.33 -53.66
N ILE A 149 5.34 7.27 -52.82
CA ILE A 149 4.40 8.32 -53.22
C ILE A 149 5.02 9.22 -54.28
N ILE A 150 6.27 9.66 -54.09
CA ILE A 150 6.98 10.50 -55.06
C ILE A 150 7.13 9.74 -56.39
N GLY A 151 7.52 8.47 -56.34
CA GLY A 151 7.64 7.62 -57.52
C GLY A 151 6.30 7.42 -58.25
N ALA A 152 5.21 7.23 -57.52
CA ALA A 152 3.88 7.08 -58.10
C ALA A 152 3.41 8.38 -58.79
N VAL A 153 3.59 9.54 -58.15
CA VAL A 153 3.24 10.85 -58.73
C VAL A 153 4.08 11.14 -59.98
N ALA A 154 5.39 10.91 -59.92
CA ALA A 154 6.27 11.10 -61.07
C ALA A 154 5.94 10.12 -62.20
N GLY A 155 5.56 8.87 -61.87
CA GLY A 155 5.14 7.87 -62.84
C GLY A 155 3.85 8.25 -63.56
N VAL A 156 2.83 8.73 -62.84
CA VAL A 156 1.57 9.21 -63.43
C VAL A 156 1.82 10.42 -64.32
N ALA A 157 2.55 11.43 -63.84
CA ALA A 157 2.87 12.62 -64.63
C ALA A 157 3.70 12.29 -65.89
N GLY A 158 4.66 11.36 -65.77
CA GLY A 158 5.45 10.87 -66.90
C GLY A 158 4.63 10.06 -67.90
N GLY A 159 3.67 9.26 -67.43
CA GLY A 159 2.74 8.50 -68.27
C GLY A 159 1.83 9.42 -69.10
N GLU A 160 1.26 10.45 -68.47
CA GLU A 160 0.43 11.45 -69.16
C GLU A 160 1.22 12.22 -70.22
N LEU A 161 2.48 12.60 -69.92
CA LEU A 161 3.36 13.25 -70.89
C LEU A 161 3.69 12.31 -72.07
N PHE A 162 3.93 11.03 -71.79
CA PHE A 162 4.24 10.03 -72.82
C PHE A 162 3.04 9.71 -73.72
N HIS A 163 1.83 9.68 -73.16
CA HIS A 163 0.60 9.55 -73.94
C HIS A 163 0.29 10.80 -74.76
N ALA A 164 0.59 12.01 -74.25
CA ALA A 164 0.43 13.26 -75.00
C ALA A 164 1.40 13.39 -76.19
N LEU A 165 2.59 12.79 -76.10
CA LEU A 165 3.58 12.77 -77.19
C LEU A 165 3.34 11.67 -78.23
N ARG A 166 2.47 10.69 -77.96
CA ARG A 166 2.08 9.66 -78.94
C ARG A 166 0.77 10.07 -79.62
N PRO A 167 0.75 10.33 -80.95
CA PRO A 167 -0.49 10.64 -81.65
C PRO A 167 -1.46 9.44 -81.57
N ALA A 168 -2.74 9.74 -81.29
CA ALA A 168 -3.80 8.74 -81.21
C ALA A 168 -4.00 8.02 -82.55
N PRO A 169 -4.25 6.70 -82.56
CA PRO A 169 -4.56 5.98 -83.79
C PRO A 169 -5.89 6.51 -84.37
N THR A 170 -5.84 6.93 -85.64
CA THR A 170 -7.00 7.42 -86.39
C THR A 170 -8.06 6.34 -86.50
N HIS A 171 -9.22 6.57 -85.90
CA HIS A 171 -10.39 5.71 -86.06
C HIS A 171 -10.93 5.87 -87.49
N THR A 172 -10.77 4.84 -88.34
CA THR A 172 -11.38 4.80 -89.67
C THR A 172 -12.85 4.41 -89.55
N PRO A 173 -13.83 5.25 -89.94
CA PRO A 173 -15.24 4.88 -89.90
C PRO A 173 -15.56 3.89 -91.03
N ASN A 174 -15.93 2.66 -90.68
CA ASN A 174 -16.48 1.66 -91.60
C ASN A 174 -17.93 2.02 -91.98
N ALA A 175 -18.10 3.06 -92.80
CA ALA A 175 -19.39 3.44 -93.36
C ALA A 175 -19.33 3.36 -94.89
N VAL A 176 -19.14 2.15 -95.44
CA VAL A 176 -19.12 1.90 -96.90
C VAL A 176 -20.04 0.73 -97.32
N TYR A 177 -20.64 -0.02 -96.40
CA TYR A 177 -21.47 -1.18 -96.76
C TYR A 177 -22.96 -1.02 -96.41
N LEU A 178 -23.59 0.06 -96.86
CA LEU A 178 -25.05 0.15 -96.99
C LEU A 178 -25.38 0.94 -98.27
N ARG A 179 -25.32 0.27 -99.43
CA ARG A 179 -26.10 0.66 -100.61
C ARG A 179 -26.34 -0.54 -101.52
#